data_AF-A0A2S7U9V1-F1
#
_entry.id   AF-A0A2S7U9V1-F1
#
_cell.length_a   1.000
_cell.length_b   1.000
_cell.length_c   1.000
_cell.angle_alpha   90.00
_cell.angle_beta   90.00
_cell.angle_gamma   90.00
#
_symmetry.space_group_name_H-M   'P 1'
#
loop_
_entity.id
_entity.type
_entity.pdbx_description
1 polymer ?
#
loop_
_entity_poly.entity_id
_entity_poly.type
_entity_poly.pdbx_seq_one_letter_code
_entity_poly.pdbx_strand_id
1 'polypeptide(L)' 'MSAKMKMYLVYGVVFLALFLGLWVLSGYMFEPDSTMRKLTPIVASIILSPKPHVVETQSGRQYGLKSLFSKKIYWFKD' A
#
# COMPACT_ATOMS: atom_id res chain seq x y z
N MET A 1 -13.24 8.32 13.59
CA MET A 1 -12.88 7.10 12.83
C MET A 1 -11.97 6.25 13.69
N SER A 2 -12.20 4.93 13.78
CA SER A 2 -11.26 4.01 14.47
C SER A 2 -9.90 3.98 13.76
N ALA A 3 -8.83 3.76 14.52
CA ALA A 3 -7.46 3.52 14.05
C ALA A 3 -7.41 2.44 12.96
N LYS A 4 -8.22 1.39 13.06
CA LYS A 4 -8.37 0.36 12.02
C LYS A 4 -8.79 0.97 10.69
N MET A 5 -9.81 1.81 10.71
CA MET A 5 -10.36 2.44 9.50
C MET A 5 -9.38 3.46 8.91
N LYS A 6 -8.72 4.26 9.76
CA LYS A 6 -7.65 5.19 9.34
C LYS A 6 -6.51 4.44 8.63
N MET A 7 -6.05 3.32 9.20
CA MET A 7 -4.99 2.49 8.63
C MET A 7 -5.35 1.96 7.24
N TYR A 8 -6.53 1.35 7.07
CA TYR A 8 -6.96 0.81 5.77
C TYR A 8 -7.24 1.91 4.74
N LEU A 9 -7.74 3.08 5.17
CA LEU A 9 -7.92 4.21 4.28
C LEU A 9 -6.58 4.72 3.75
N VAL A 10 -5.61 4.94 4.64
CA VAL A 10 -4.27 5.38 4.23
C VAL A 10 -3.60 4.33 3.34
N TYR A 11 -3.73 3.04 3.67
CA TYR A 11 -3.26 1.96 2.80
C TYR A 11 -3.86 2.04 1.40
N GLY A 12 -5.20 2.13 1.31
CA GLY A 12 -5.91 2.19 0.03
C GLY A 12 -5.52 3.39 -0.81
N VAL A 13 -5.41 4.57 -0.19
CA VAL A 13 -4.99 5.81 -0.88
C VAL A 13 -3.56 5.68 -1.39
N VAL A 14 -2.62 5.19 -0.58
CA VAL A 14 -1.22 5.02 -0.98
C VAL A 14 -1.08 3.96 -2.08
N PHE A 15 -1.79 2.84 -1.94
CA PHE A 15 -1.83 1.79 -2.96
C PHE A 15 -2.35 2.32 -4.30
N LEU A 16 -3.47 3.05 -4.28
CA LEU A 16 -4.08 3.60 -5.48
C LEU A 16 -3.16 4.63 -6.14
N ALA A 17 -2.54 5.52 -5.36
CA ALA A 17 -1.59 6.49 -5.88
C ALA A 17 -0.39 5.82 -6.55
N LEU A 18 0.18 4.79 -5.92
CA LEU A 18 1.27 3.98 -6.51
C LEU A 18 0.82 3.27 -7.77
N PHE A 19 -0.34 2.63 -7.75
CA PHE A 19 -0.89 1.92 -8.91
C PHE A 19 -1.09 2.85 -10.10
N LEU A 20 -1.72 4.01 -9.91
CA LEU A 20 -1.95 4.97 -10.99
C LEU A 20 -0.63 5.53 -11.54
N GLY A 21 0.32 5.86 -10.67
CA GLY A 21 1.66 6.30 -11.10
C GLY A 21 2.37 5.24 -11.94
N LEU A 22 2.39 3.99 -11.47
CA LEU A 22 2.99 2.87 -12.19
C LEU A 22 2.25 2.52 -13.47
N TRP A 23 0.93 2.69 -13.52
CA TRP A 23 0.11 2.48 -14.70
C TRP A 23 0.45 3.48 -15.81
N VAL A 24 0.55 4.77 -15.44
CA VAL A 24 0.96 5.83 -16.36
C VAL A 24 2.38 5.56 -16.88
N LEU A 25 3.33 5.25 -16.00
CA LEU A 25 4.70 4.88 -16.39
C LEU A 25 4.73 3.67 -17.34
N SER A 26 3.96 2.63 -17.02
CA SER A 26 3.86 1.43 -17.87
C SER A 26 3.26 1.72 -19.24
N GLY A 27 2.42 2.76 -19.36
CA GLY A 27 1.90 3.24 -20.64
C GLY A 27 2.96 3.85 -21.57
N TYR A 28 4.07 4.35 -21.01
CA TYR A 28 5.20 4.87 -21.78
C TYR A 28 6.24 3.79 -22.12
N MET A 29 6.31 2.71 -21.32
CA MET A 29 7.33 1.67 -21.46
C MET A 29 6.85 0.42 -22.20
N PHE A 30 5.55 0.13 -22.21
CA PHE A 30 4.99 -1.10 -22.76
C PHE A 30 3.88 -0.85 -23.77
N GLU A 31 3.76 -1.78 -24.72
CA GLU A 31 2.70 -1.77 -25.73
C GLU A 31 1.30 -1.88 -25.09
N PRO A 32 0.25 -1.31 -25.72
CA PRO A 32 -1.11 -1.27 -25.17
C PRO A 32 -1.71 -2.61 -24.77
N ASP A 33 -1.47 -3.65 -25.56
CA ASP A 33 -2.03 -4.98 -25.33
C ASP A 33 -1.10 -5.93 -24.59
N SER A 34 0.09 -5.46 -24.20
CA SER A 34 1.03 -6.27 -23.45
C SER A 34 0.46 -6.64 -22.08
N THR A 35 0.46 -7.94 -21.78
CA THR A 35 0.14 -8.45 -20.44
C THR A 35 1.03 -7.82 -19.37
N MET A 36 2.28 -7.48 -19.72
CA MET A 36 3.22 -6.81 -18.82
C MET A 36 2.75 -5.40 -18.43
N ARG A 37 2.12 -4.65 -19.34
CA ARG A 37 1.53 -3.33 -19.04
C ARG A 37 0.44 -3.42 -17.98
N LYS A 38 -0.33 -4.52 -17.99
CA LYS A 38 -1.46 -4.74 -17.07
C LYS A 38 -1.00 -5.27 -15.72
N LEU A 39 -0.06 -6.22 -15.69
CA LEU A 39 0.38 -6.89 -14.47
C LEU A 39 1.44 -6.11 -13.69
N THR A 40 2.38 -5.44 -14.36
CA THR A 40 3.49 -4.74 -13.69
C THR A 40 3.00 -3.71 -12.67
N PRO A 41 2.05 -2.81 -13.00
CA PRO A 41 1.56 -1.82 -12.04
C PRO A 41 0.90 -2.44 -10.81
N ILE A 42 0.18 -3.56 -10.99
CA ILE A 42 -0.51 -4.26 -9.92
C ILE A 42 0.51 -4.90 -8.97
N VAL A 43 1.44 -5.68 -9.52
CA VAL A 43 2.43 -6.40 -8.70
C VAL A 43 3.36 -5.40 -8.01
N ALA A 44 3.82 -4.39 -8.73
CA ALA A 44 4.70 -3.38 -8.16
C ALA A 44 4.00 -2.54 -7.08
N SER A 45 2.73 -2.15 -7.24
CA SER A 45 2.01 -1.42 -6.19
C SER A 45 1.80 -2.27 -4.93
N ILE A 46 1.54 -3.58 -5.05
CA ILE A 46 1.46 -4.51 -3.91
C ILE A 46 2.79 -4.57 -3.15
N ILE A 47 3.92 -4.60 -3.87
CA ILE A 47 5.25 -4.67 -3.26
C ILE A 47 5.64 -3.34 -2.61
N LEU A 48 5.39 -2.22 -3.28
CA LEU A 48 5.80 -0.90 -2.83
C LEU A 48 4.90 -0.33 -1.73
N SER A 49 3.62 -0.71 -1.72
CA SER A 49 2.67 -0.21 -0.72
C SER A 49 3.02 -0.68 0.70
N PRO A 50 2.84 0.19 1.71
CA PRO A 50 3.07 -0.20 3.09
C PRO A 50 1.97 -1.15 3.56
N LYS A 51 2.34 -2.28 4.14
CA LYS A 51 1.38 -3.32 4.52
C LYS A 51 0.74 -3.01 5.88
N PRO A 52 -0.57 -3.31 6.06
CA PRO A 52 -1.22 -3.30 7.35
C PRO A 52 -0.46 -4.15 8.38
N HIS A 53 -0.21 -3.57 9.55
CA HIS A 53 0.47 -4.21 10.66
C HIS A 53 -0.38 -4.04 11.91
N VAL A 54 -0.76 -5.16 12.53
CA VAL A 54 -1.60 -5.18 13.74
C VAL A 54 -0.85 -5.95 14.82
N VAL A 55 -0.77 -5.36 16.01
CA VAL A 55 -0.14 -5.98 17.18
C VAL A 55 -1.15 -6.04 18.31
N GLU A 56 -1.29 -7.21 18.91
CA GLU A 56 -2.07 -7.38 20.14
C GLU A 56 -1.16 -7.10 21.34
N THR A 57 -1.53 -6.10 22.14
CA THR A 57 -0.83 -5.72 23.37
C THR A 57 -1.75 -5.93 24.57
N GLN A 58 -1.19 -5.95 25.78
CA GLN A 58 -1.99 -6.04 27.02
C GLN A 58 -3.00 -4.88 27.16
N SER A 59 -2.73 -3.74 26.52
CA SER A 59 -3.61 -2.57 26.47
C SER A 59 -4.61 -2.58 25.30
N GLY A 60 -4.62 -3.62 24.46
CA GLY A 60 -5.50 -3.74 23.30
C GLY A 60 -4.76 -3.84 21.95
N ARG A 61 -5.49 -3.64 20.85
CA ARG A 61 -4.97 -3.76 19.48
C ARG A 61 -4.37 -2.45 18.99
N GLN A 62 -3.12 -2.49 18.55
CA GLN A 62 -2.47 -1.37 17.87
C GLN A 62 -2.47 -1.59 16.35
N TYR A 63 -2.86 -0.56 15.60
CA TYR A 63 -2.96 -0.58 14.14
C TYR A 63 -1.91 0.33 13.53
N GLY A 64 -1.16 -0.17 12.54
CA GLY A 64 -0.10 0.59 11.89
C GLY A 64 0.15 0.16 10.45
N LEU A 65 0.99 0.92 9.75
CA LEU A 65 1.46 0.61 8.40
C LEU A 65 2.96 0.44 8.39
N LYS A 66 3.45 -0.63 7.75
CA LYS A 66 4.87 -0.96 7.63
C LYS A 66 5.24 -1.20 6.17
N SER A 67 6.16 -0.39 5.65
CA SER A 67 6.73 -0.63 4.32
C SER A 67 7.72 -1.79 4.35
N LEU A 68 7.84 -2.52 3.23
CA LEU A 68 8.91 -3.52 3.06
C LEU A 68 10.31 -2.88 3.07
N PHE A 69 10.42 -1.62 2.65
CA PHE A 69 11.69 -0.90 2.51
C PHE A 69 12.08 -0.10 3.76
N SER A 70 11.25 -0.09 4.80
CA SER A 70 11.52 0.64 6.04
C SER A 70 11.16 -0.18 7.27
N LYS A 71 12.06 -0.19 8.26
CA LYS A 71 11.77 -0.79 9.57
C LYS A 71 10.75 0.04 10.38
N LYS A 72 10.50 1.29 9.98
CA LYS A 72 9.60 2.21 10.69
C LYS A 72 8.14 1.78 10.49
N ILE A 73 7.40 1.77 11.59
CA ILE A 73 5.95 1.52 11.60
C ILE A 73 5.25 2.84 11.89
N TYR A 74 4.29 3.19 11.04
CA TYR A 74 3.43 4.35 11.24
C TYR A 74 2.17 3.91 11.98
N TRP A 75 2.13 4.20 13.29
CA TRP A 75 1.02 3.82 14.16
C TRP A 75 -0.13 4.81 14.06
N PHE A 76 -1.35 4.30 14.07
CA PHE A 76 -2.58 5.07 14.14
C PHE A 76 -3.15 4.99 15.55
N LYS A 77 -3.47 6.15 16.12
CA LYS A 77 -4.22 6.26 17.37
C LYS A 77 -5.70 6.46 17.06
N ASP A 78 -6.55 5.95 17.94
CA ASP A 78 -8.00 6.17 17.86
C ASP A 78 -8.33 7.66 18.01
#